data_AF-A0A258RN39-F1
#
_entry.id   AF-A0A258RN39-F1
#
_cell.length_a   1.000
_cell.length_b   1.000
_cell.length_c   1.000
_cell.angle_alpha   90.00
_cell.angle_beta   90.00
_cell.angle_gamma   90.00
#
_symmetry.space_group_name_H-M   'P 1'
#
loop_
_entity.id
_entity.type
_entity.pdbx_description
1 polymer ?
#
loop_
_entity_poly.entity_id
_entity_poly.type
_entity_poly.pdbx_seq_one_letter_code
_entity_poly.pdbx_strand_id
1 'polypeptide(L)'
;MIGTNVTIAATALVIQAPAAPERSTLLQLSLAAPTADAAEYQKAMAEETAKITSCAEGLKLIDRLKARGLHGSFSVTVKSNVALAALPAPLRDALTMRPIGRATPVFGGGQVFRVLIRCEPTFIVPLPAPLPQQRPAPI
;
A
#
# COMPACT_ATOMS: atom_id res chain seq x y z
N MET A 1 57.41 16.48 43.51
CA MET A 1 56.61 16.67 42.28
C MET A 1 56.25 15.28 41.77
N ILE A 2 55.01 14.84 41.97
CA ILE A 2 54.51 13.55 41.45
C ILE A 2 53.34 13.91 40.53
N GLY A 3 53.54 13.72 39.22
CA GLY A 3 52.59 14.09 38.19
C GLY A 3 51.55 12.99 37.96
N THR A 4 50.29 13.30 38.25
CA THR A 4 49.15 12.42 38.01
C THR A 4 48.76 12.54 36.53
N ASN A 5 49.11 11.53 35.71
CA ASN A 5 48.58 11.43 34.35
C ASN A 5 47.17 10.83 34.41
N VAL A 6 46.15 11.67 34.32
CA VAL A 6 44.76 11.24 34.15
C VAL A 6 44.50 11.02 32.67
N THR A 7 44.45 9.76 32.24
CA THR A 7 44.04 9.40 30.88
C THR A 7 42.51 9.38 30.81
N ILE A 8 41.92 10.42 30.23
CA ILE A 8 40.47 10.49 29.98
C ILE A 8 40.21 9.75 28.66
N ALA A 9 39.66 8.54 28.76
CA ALA A 9 39.15 7.81 27.60
C ALA A 9 37.84 8.47 27.15
N ALA A 10 37.87 9.21 26.05
CA ALA A 10 36.68 9.77 25.41
C ALA A 10 35.89 8.64 24.74
N THR A 11 34.84 8.15 25.38
CA THR A 11 33.81 7.33 24.72
C THR A 11 33.08 8.20 23.72
N ALA A 12 33.39 8.06 22.44
CA ALA A 12 32.64 8.66 21.35
C ALA A 12 31.23 8.04 21.34
N LEU A 13 30.26 8.77 21.90
CA LEU A 13 28.85 8.46 21.79
C LEU A 13 28.47 8.64 20.31
N VAL A 14 28.36 7.54 19.56
CA VAL A 14 27.82 7.58 18.20
C VAL A 14 26.35 7.93 18.32
N ILE A 15 26.03 9.22 18.20
CA ILE A 15 24.67 9.71 18.04
C ILE A 15 24.21 9.23 16.67
N GLN A 16 23.61 8.03 16.61
CA GLN A 16 22.89 7.60 15.43
C GLN A 16 21.72 8.56 15.26
N ALA A 17 21.82 9.48 14.30
CA ALA A 17 20.69 10.30 13.89
C ALA A 17 19.50 9.35 13.64
N PRO A 18 18.32 9.62 14.20
CA PRO A 18 17.17 8.76 13.97
C PRO A 18 16.97 8.66 12.46
N ALA A 19 17.06 7.44 11.93
CA ALA A 19 16.81 7.20 10.52
C ALA A 19 15.46 7.85 10.19
N ALA A 20 15.44 8.71 9.17
CA ALA A 20 14.22 9.39 8.77
C ALA A 20 13.12 8.32 8.57
N PRO A 21 11.90 8.55 9.10
CA PRO A 21 10.85 7.54 9.06
C PRO A 21 10.62 7.09 7.62
N GLU A 22 10.67 5.79 7.38
CA GLU A 22 10.52 5.22 6.04
C GLU A 22 9.22 5.72 5.40
N ARG A 23 9.36 6.38 4.26
CA ARG A 23 8.23 6.91 3.49
C ARG A 23 8.03 6.11 2.23
N SER A 24 6.78 5.83 1.90
CA SER A 24 6.44 5.01 0.74
C SER A 24 5.21 5.51 0.02
N THR A 25 5.10 5.14 -1.25
CA THR A 25 3.85 5.23 -2.00
C THR A 25 3.04 3.97 -1.72
N LEU A 26 1.78 4.13 -1.30
CA LEU A 26 0.87 3.03 -1.01
C LEU A 26 -0.29 3.05 -1.99
N LEU A 27 -0.57 1.89 -2.56
CA LEU A 27 -1.79 1.61 -3.32
C LEU A 27 -2.76 0.86 -2.39
N GLN A 28 -3.91 1.45 -2.14
CA GLN A 28 -5.02 0.83 -1.41
C GLN A 28 -6.10 0.42 -2.41
N LEU A 29 -6.54 -0.82 -2.32
CA LEU A 29 -7.75 -1.28 -3.00
C LEU A 29 -8.79 -1.65 -1.96
N SER A 30 -10.02 -1.19 -2.16
CA SER A 30 -11.14 -1.47 -1.27
C SER A 30 -12.29 -2.07 -2.06
N LEU A 31 -12.99 -3.01 -1.43
CA LEU A 31 -14.17 -3.70 -1.93
C LEU A 31 -15.25 -3.62 -0.85
N ALA A 32 -16.34 -2.92 -1.14
CA ALA A 32 -17.56 -3.02 -0.37
C ALA A 32 -18.43 -4.13 -0.97
N ALA A 33 -18.52 -5.24 -0.24
CA ALA A 33 -19.30 -6.41 -0.58
C ALA A 33 -20.73 -6.31 -0.03
N PRO A 34 -21.73 -6.89 -0.71
CA PRO A 34 -23.04 -7.11 -0.13
C PRO A 34 -22.95 -8.03 1.10
N THR A 35 -23.81 -7.81 2.10
CA THR A 35 -23.82 -8.55 3.38
C THR A 35 -23.99 -10.06 3.22
N ALA A 36 -24.79 -10.50 2.26
CA ALA A 36 -25.11 -11.91 2.07
C ALA A 36 -23.88 -12.77 1.72
N ASP A 37 -22.88 -12.19 1.04
CA ASP A 37 -21.78 -12.93 0.43
C ASP A 37 -20.39 -12.47 0.92
N ALA A 38 -20.34 -11.75 2.04
CA ALA A 38 -19.11 -11.12 2.56
C ALA A 38 -17.93 -12.11 2.66
N ALA A 39 -18.17 -13.36 3.08
CA ALA A 39 -17.15 -14.40 3.17
C ALA A 39 -16.58 -14.82 1.80
N GLU A 40 -17.42 -14.91 0.78
CA GLU A 40 -17.00 -15.22 -0.59
C GLU A 40 -16.16 -14.09 -1.17
N TYR A 41 -16.61 -12.84 -0.99
CA TYR A 41 -15.88 -11.64 -1.43
C TYR A 41 -14.52 -11.53 -0.74
N GLN A 42 -14.46 -11.81 0.57
CA GLN A 42 -13.20 -11.83 1.30
C GLN A 42 -12.25 -12.91 0.78
N LYS A 43 -12.74 -14.14 0.58
CA LYS A 43 -11.96 -15.26 0.07
C LYS A 43 -11.41 -14.95 -1.33
N ALA A 44 -12.26 -14.49 -2.24
CA ALA A 44 -11.86 -14.15 -3.59
C ALA A 44 -10.88 -12.98 -3.62
N MET A 45 -11.08 -11.96 -2.78
CA MET A 45 -10.12 -10.88 -2.62
C MET A 45 -8.77 -11.44 -2.15
N ALA A 46 -8.73 -12.32 -1.15
CA ALA A 46 -7.48 -12.91 -0.67
C ALA A 46 -6.76 -13.73 -1.76
N GLU A 47 -7.49 -14.55 -2.51
CA GLU A 47 -6.96 -15.37 -3.60
C GLU A 47 -6.38 -14.51 -4.74
N GLU A 48 -7.13 -13.50 -5.21
CA GLU A 48 -6.67 -12.63 -6.28
C GLU A 48 -5.53 -11.71 -5.84
N THR A 49 -5.52 -11.33 -4.57
CA THR A 49 -4.47 -10.49 -4.00
C THR A 49 -3.16 -11.25 -3.85
N ALA A 50 -3.21 -12.54 -3.53
CA ALA A 50 -2.02 -13.40 -3.47
C ALA A 50 -1.25 -13.50 -4.81
N LYS A 51 -1.97 -13.31 -5.93
CA LYS A 51 -1.40 -13.32 -7.30
C LYS A 51 -0.67 -12.02 -7.66
N ILE A 52 -0.84 -10.95 -6.87
CA ILE A 52 -0.25 -9.64 -7.16
C ILE A 52 1.26 -9.71 -6.92
N THR A 53 2.03 -9.40 -7.95
CA THR A 53 3.50 -9.32 -7.94
C THR A 53 4.03 -7.89 -8.09
N SER A 54 3.19 -6.96 -8.53
CA SER A 54 3.54 -5.56 -8.78
C SER A 54 2.34 -4.63 -8.52
N CYS A 55 2.60 -3.33 -8.34
CA CYS A 55 1.51 -2.36 -8.20
C CYS A 55 0.64 -2.21 -9.45
N ALA A 56 1.22 -2.38 -10.64
CA ALA A 56 0.46 -2.42 -11.90
C ALA A 56 -0.51 -3.61 -11.94
N GLU A 57 -0.08 -4.79 -11.47
CA GLU A 57 -0.95 -5.96 -11.30
C GLU A 57 -2.01 -5.76 -10.21
N GLY A 58 -1.72 -4.91 -9.22
CA GLY A 58 -2.67 -4.48 -8.22
C GLY A 58 -3.85 -3.72 -8.81
N LEU A 59 -3.62 -2.85 -9.80
CA LEU A 59 -4.69 -2.10 -10.47
C LEU A 59 -5.68 -3.01 -11.20
N LYS A 60 -5.21 -4.15 -11.72
CA LYS A 60 -6.04 -5.17 -12.39
C LYS A 60 -6.87 -6.03 -11.44
N LEU A 61 -6.66 -5.92 -10.12
CA LEU A 61 -7.39 -6.74 -9.12
C LEU A 61 -8.90 -6.56 -9.25
N ILE A 62 -9.37 -5.32 -9.45
CA ILE A 62 -10.80 -5.02 -9.56
C ILE A 62 -11.40 -5.73 -10.78
N ASP A 63 -10.71 -5.68 -11.92
CA ASP A 63 -11.18 -6.34 -13.14
C ASP A 63 -11.20 -7.86 -12.98
N ARG A 64 -10.20 -8.44 -12.29
CA ARG A 64 -10.18 -9.87 -11.96
C ARG A 64 -11.35 -10.27 -11.05
N LEU A 65 -11.67 -9.46 -10.05
CA LEU A 65 -12.80 -9.72 -9.15
C LEU A 65 -14.14 -9.61 -9.90
N LYS A 66 -14.30 -8.61 -10.76
CA LYS A 66 -15.48 -8.48 -11.64
C LYS A 66 -15.62 -9.66 -12.61
N ALA A 67 -14.51 -10.12 -13.20
CA ALA A 67 -14.49 -11.28 -14.09
C ALA A 67 -14.92 -12.59 -13.38
N ARG A 68 -14.81 -12.65 -12.05
CA ARG A 68 -15.33 -13.74 -11.21
C ARG A 68 -16.81 -13.58 -10.85
N GLY A 69 -17.49 -12.55 -11.35
CA GLY A 69 -18.90 -12.27 -11.01
C GLY A 69 -19.09 -11.54 -9.68
N LEU A 70 -18.02 -10.98 -9.09
CA LEU A 70 -18.15 -10.20 -7.85
C LEU A 70 -18.52 -8.76 -8.20
N HIS A 71 -19.78 -8.44 -7.93
CA HIS A 71 -20.36 -7.13 -8.18
C HIS A 71 -20.51 -6.38 -6.85
N GLY A 72 -19.56 -5.50 -6.56
CA GLY A 72 -19.56 -4.65 -5.37
C GLY A 72 -19.08 -3.23 -5.68
N SER A 73 -18.99 -2.39 -4.65
CA SER A 73 -18.37 -1.07 -4.81
C SER A 73 -16.86 -1.20 -4.65
N PHE A 74 -16.12 -0.98 -5.73
CA PHE A 74 -14.67 -1.04 -5.73
C PHE A 74 -14.08 0.36 -5.74
N SER A 75 -13.01 0.58 -4.96
CA SER A 75 -12.26 1.83 -4.98
C SER A 75 -10.76 1.57 -4.99
N VAL A 76 -10.05 2.42 -5.73
CA VAL A 76 -8.58 2.47 -5.77
C VAL A 76 -8.15 3.82 -5.22
N THR A 77 -7.15 3.82 -4.36
CA THR A 77 -6.56 5.04 -3.82
C THR A 77 -5.06 4.88 -3.79
N VAL A 78 -4.33 5.85 -4.34
CA VAL A 78 -2.88 5.94 -4.18
C VAL A 78 -2.56 7.09 -3.25
N LYS A 79 -1.74 6.83 -2.24
CA LYS A 79 -1.20 7.82 -1.32
C LYS A 79 0.31 7.80 -1.42
N SER A 80 0.91 8.90 -1.84
CA SER A 80 2.36 9.10 -1.84
C SER A 80 2.83 9.63 -0.48
N ASN A 81 4.13 9.50 -0.21
CA ASN A 81 4.78 10.06 0.97
C ASN A 81 4.17 9.61 2.32
N VAL A 82 3.66 8.37 2.39
CA VAL A 82 3.08 7.81 3.62
C VAL A 82 4.21 7.36 4.55
N ALA A 83 4.24 7.90 5.76
CA ALA A 83 5.13 7.40 6.81
C ALA A 83 4.64 6.03 7.29
N LEU A 84 5.39 4.95 7.01
CA LEU A 84 4.99 3.60 7.40
C LEU A 84 4.85 3.46 8.92
N ALA A 85 5.63 4.23 9.69
CA ALA A 85 5.55 4.28 11.14
C ALA A 85 4.20 4.78 11.68
N ALA A 86 3.42 5.52 10.88
CA ALA A 86 2.10 6.01 11.27
C ALA A 86 0.97 4.98 11.02
N LEU A 87 1.28 3.84 10.39
CA LEU A 87 0.30 2.77 10.17
C LEU A 87 0.15 1.90 11.42
N PRO A 88 -1.02 1.26 11.61
CA PRO A 88 -1.20 0.23 12.62
C PRO A 88 -0.11 -0.86 12.51
N ALA A 89 0.43 -1.31 13.65
CA ALA A 89 1.55 -2.26 13.68
C ALA A 89 1.36 -3.48 12.78
N PRO A 90 0.19 -4.18 12.75
CA PRO A 90 0.00 -5.32 11.87
C PRO A 90 0.14 -4.99 10.38
N LEU A 91 -0.29 -3.80 9.95
CA LEU A 91 -0.19 -3.36 8.55
C LEU A 91 1.23 -2.92 8.21
N ARG A 92 1.87 -2.18 9.11
CA ARG A 92 3.27 -1.78 8.95
C ARG A 92 4.17 -3.00 8.81
N ASP A 93 4.02 -3.97 9.71
CA ASP A 93 4.83 -5.17 9.73
C ASP A 93 4.54 -6.01 8.47
N ALA A 94 3.28 -6.11 8.04
CA ALA A 94 2.93 -6.78 6.80
C ALA A 94 3.54 -6.13 5.55
N LEU A 95 3.63 -4.79 5.49
CA LEU A 95 4.20 -4.04 4.37
C LEU A 95 5.73 -4.10 4.35
N THR A 96 6.37 -4.06 5.52
CA THR A 96 7.85 -4.06 5.64
C THR A 96 8.43 -5.46 5.42
N MET A 97 7.74 -6.52 5.85
CA MET A 97 8.15 -7.91 5.60
C MET A 97 7.94 -8.37 4.15
N ARG A 98 7.21 -7.60 3.33
CA ARG A 98 6.89 -7.95 1.95
C ARG A 98 7.72 -7.14 0.95
N PRO A 99 8.12 -7.76 -0.18
CA PRO A 99 8.71 -7.02 -1.29
C PRO A 99 7.78 -5.90 -1.78
N ILE A 100 8.38 -4.84 -2.32
CA ILE A 100 7.64 -3.80 -3.07
C ILE A 100 6.83 -4.48 -4.18
N GLY A 101 5.60 -4.01 -4.39
CA GLY A 101 4.67 -4.57 -5.35
C GLY A 101 3.82 -5.73 -4.82
N ARG A 102 4.11 -6.28 -3.64
CA ARG A 102 3.29 -7.31 -2.99
C ARG A 102 2.26 -6.68 -2.06
N ALA A 103 1.07 -7.28 -2.04
CA ALA A 103 -0.03 -6.84 -1.22
C ALA A 103 0.03 -7.41 0.20
N THR A 104 -0.52 -6.66 1.15
CA THR A 104 -0.83 -7.14 2.49
C THR A 104 -1.93 -8.21 2.44
N PRO A 105 -2.10 -8.99 3.52
CA PRO A 105 -3.34 -9.72 3.74
C PRO A 105 -4.55 -8.79 3.66
N VAL A 106 -5.71 -9.36 3.32
CA VAL A 106 -6.98 -8.63 3.34
C VAL A 106 -7.29 -8.24 4.79
N PHE A 107 -7.62 -6.96 4.99
CA PHE A 107 -8.04 -6.41 6.26
C PHE A 107 -9.31 -5.58 6.11
N GLY A 108 -9.94 -5.24 7.22
CA GLY A 108 -11.28 -4.63 7.25
C GLY A 108 -12.26 -5.55 7.95
N GLY A 109 -13.56 -5.30 7.76
CA GLY A 109 -14.59 -6.05 8.47
C GLY A 109 -16.01 -5.70 8.04
N GLY A 110 -16.92 -6.63 8.33
CA GLY A 110 -18.34 -6.55 7.98
C GLY A 110 -18.56 -6.67 6.48
N GLN A 111 -18.50 -5.54 5.79
CA GLN A 111 -18.81 -5.43 4.36
C GLN A 111 -17.68 -4.78 3.57
N VAL A 112 -16.62 -4.28 4.22
CA VAL A 112 -15.54 -3.56 3.52
C VAL A 112 -14.22 -4.28 3.73
N PHE A 113 -13.68 -4.80 2.62
CA PHE A 113 -12.40 -5.48 2.55
C PHE A 113 -11.38 -4.59 1.85
N ARG A 114 -10.15 -4.60 2.35
CA ARG A 114 -9.08 -3.71 1.90
C ARG A 114 -7.76 -4.46 1.82
N VAL A 115 -6.90 -4.02 0.91
CA VAL A 115 -5.50 -4.44 0.81
C VAL A 115 -4.64 -3.23 0.56
N LEU A 116 -3.40 -3.27 1.05
CA LEU A 116 -2.39 -2.25 0.79
C LEU A 116 -1.22 -2.88 0.03
N ILE A 117 -0.65 -2.15 -0.91
CA ILE A 117 0.54 -2.53 -1.66
C ILE A 117 1.54 -1.39 -1.53
N ARG A 118 2.77 -1.71 -1.10
CA ARG A 118 3.88 -0.75 -1.13
C ARG A 118 4.38 -0.66 -2.57
N CYS A 119 4.34 0.54 -3.14
CA CYS A 119 4.75 0.81 -4.51
C CYS A 119 6.07 1.55 -4.57
N GLU A 120 6.69 1.49 -5.75
CA GLU A 120 7.84 2.32 -6.08
C GLU A 120 7.48 3.80 -5.94
N PRO A 121 8.44 4.67 -5.59
CA PRO A 121 8.19 6.08 -5.33
C PRO A 121 7.53 6.81 -6.51
N THR A 122 7.84 6.37 -7.73
CA THR A 122 7.38 6.93 -9.01
C THR A 122 6.05 6.34 -9.48
N PHE A 123 5.41 5.47 -8.70
CA PHE A 123 4.15 4.85 -9.11
C PHE A 123 3.01 5.88 -9.15
N ILE A 124 2.44 6.05 -10.33
CA ILE A 124 1.27 6.89 -10.60
C ILE A 124 0.18 5.97 -11.16
N VAL A 125 -1.05 6.11 -10.67
CA VAL A 125 -2.20 5.43 -11.28
C VAL A 125 -2.38 6.01 -12.69
N PRO A 126 -2.36 5.20 -13.77
CA PRO A 126 -2.68 5.69 -15.09
C PRO A 126 -4.08 6.32 -15.03
N LEU A 127 -4.15 7.64 -15.22
CA LEU A 127 -5.43 8.31 -15.37
C LEU A 127 -6.06 7.77 -16.67
N PRO A 128 -7.35 7.40 -16.71
CA PRO A 128 -7.99 7.07 -17.97
C PRO A 128 -7.78 8.24 -18.94
N ALA A 129 -7.35 7.92 -20.17
CA ALA A 129 -7.12 8.93 -21.19
C ALA A 129 -8.38 9.82 -21.30
N PRO A 130 -8.24 11.15 -21.42
CA PRO A 130 -9.37 12.02 -21.64
C PRO A 130 -10.18 11.49 -22.83
N LEU A 131 -11.50 11.36 -22.67
CA LEU A 131 -12.39 11.04 -23.78
C LEU A 131 -12.10 12.03 -24.92
N PRO A 132 -11.97 11.58 -26.18
CA PRO A 132 -11.77 12.48 -27.30
C PRO A 132 -12.91 13.51 -27.27
N GLN A 133 -12.55 14.79 -27.07
CA GLN A 133 -13.53 15.87 -27.08
C GLN A 133 -14.28 15.80 -28.41
N GLN A 134 -15.57 15.48 -28.35
CA GLN A 134 -16.44 15.59 -29.52
C GLN A 134 -16.45 17.07 -29.90
N ARG A 135 -15.72 17.43 -30.96
CA ARG A 135 -15.85 18.77 -31.56
C ARG A 135 -17.33 18.96 -31.89
N PRO A 136 -17.96 20.06 -31.45
CA PRO A 136 -19.25 20.46 -31.97
C PRO A 136 -19.14 20.52 -33.50
N ALA A 137 -20.04 19.86 -34.20
CA ALA A 137 -20.15 20.00 -35.65
C ALA A 137 -20.44 21.49 -35.96
N PRO A 138 -19.78 22.09 -36.97
CA PRO A 138 -20.17 23.41 -37.44
C PRO A 138 -21.59 23.33 -38.00
N ILE A 139 -22.43 24.27 -37.55
CA ILE A 139 -23.79 24.51 -38.02
C ILE A 139 -23.73 25.13 -39.42
#